data_AF-A0A497ESS9-F1
#
_entry.id   AF-A0A497ESS9-F1
#
_cell.length_a   1.000
_cell.length_b   1.000
_cell.length_c   1.000
_cell.angle_alpha   90.00
_cell.angle_beta   90.00
_cell.angle_gamma   90.00
#
_symmetry.space_group_name_H-M   'P 1'
#
loop_
_entity.id
_entity.type
_entity.pdbx_description
1 polymer ?
#
loop_
_entity_poly.entity_id
_entity_poly.type
_entity_poly.pdbx_seq_one_letter_code
_entity_poly.pdbx_strand_id
1 'polypeptide(L)'
;TYKCIYCGKESSNIICPKCLEERDIERIKREILYKIDGVLPLNIFRKFLLIAIARNMPSIIDEYFSSRNVFPEIEGRIKVHASRREILGSFEIRNGEIVDIIRVDGVEKITYKSRSKLSMLKWRSLYKDKGEITGIATVWTLKNLMSAGANLNLLTIKPLTFKMH
;
A
#
# COMPACT_ATOMS: atom_id res chain seq x y z
N THR A 1 13.46 17.68 -16.05
CA THR A 1 12.15 17.56 -15.37
C THR A 1 12.00 16.15 -14.87
N TYR A 2 11.54 15.95 -13.64
CA TYR A 2 11.35 14.62 -13.03
C TYR A 2 9.87 14.28 -12.94
N LYS A 3 9.54 12.98 -12.91
CA LYS A 3 8.23 12.51 -12.44
C LYS A 3 8.33 12.21 -10.94
N CYS A 4 7.46 12.84 -10.15
CA CYS A 4 7.42 12.65 -8.71
C CYS A 4 7.21 11.17 -8.37
N ILE A 5 8.06 10.61 -7.52
CA ILE A 5 8.03 9.17 -7.18
C ILE A 5 6.74 8.71 -6.49
N TYR A 6 6.01 9.63 -5.85
CA TYR A 6 4.79 9.32 -5.10
C TYR A 6 3.51 9.51 -5.92
N CYS A 7 3.38 10.66 -6.60
CA CYS A 7 2.15 11.00 -7.33
C CYS A 7 2.26 10.85 -8.85
N GLY A 8 3.48 10.72 -9.40
CA GLY A 8 3.74 10.59 -10.82
C GLY A 8 3.67 11.90 -11.61
N LYS A 9 3.29 13.03 -10.98
CA LYS A 9 3.22 14.35 -11.63
C LYS A 9 4.61 14.88 -11.95
N GLU A 10 4.71 15.66 -13.02
CA GLU A 10 5.95 16.35 -13.38
C GLU A 10 6.33 17.37 -12.30
N SER A 11 7.64 17.48 -12.05
CA SER A 11 8.20 18.39 -11.06
C SER A 11 9.67 18.68 -11.34
N SER A 12 10.17 19.78 -10.77
CA SER A 12 11.61 20.10 -10.73
C SER A 12 12.40 19.15 -9.83
N ASN A 13 11.74 18.47 -8.89
CA ASN A 13 12.34 17.56 -7.91
C ASN A 13 11.79 16.14 -8.04
N ILE A 14 12.56 15.17 -7.53
CA ILE A 14 12.16 13.76 -7.49
C ILE A 14 10.93 13.50 -6.60
N ILE A 15 10.71 14.35 -5.59
CA ILE A 15 9.48 14.45 -4.81
C ILE A 15 8.93 15.86 -5.04
N CYS A 16 7.70 15.98 -5.54
CA CYS A 16 7.09 17.29 -5.75
C CYS A 16 6.75 17.98 -4.41
N PRO A 17 6.66 19.33 -4.36
CA PRO A 17 6.42 20.08 -3.13
C PRO A 17 5.22 19.57 -2.32
N LYS A 18 4.07 19.37 -2.98
CA LYS A 18 2.86 18.82 -2.35
C LYS A 18 3.09 17.45 -1.69
N CYS A 19 3.85 16.56 -2.33
CA CYS A 19 4.16 15.26 -1.74
C CYS A 19 5.19 15.37 -0.62
N LEU A 20 6.07 16.37 -0.65
CA LEU A 20 7.04 16.61 0.40
C LEU A 20 6.36 17.17 1.66
N GLU A 21 5.42 18.11 1.51
CA GLU A 21 4.62 18.70 2.60
C GLU A 21 3.82 17.67 3.40
N GLU A 22 3.35 16.61 2.73
CA GLU A 22 2.62 15.53 3.41
C GLU A 22 3.53 14.66 4.28
N ARG A 23 4.86 14.78 4.22
CA ARG A 23 5.83 13.81 4.77
C ARG A 23 6.84 14.45 5.71
N ASP A 24 7.34 13.63 6.62
CA ASP A 24 8.46 13.97 7.48
C ASP A 24 9.78 13.86 6.69
N ILE A 25 10.39 15.01 6.42
CA ILE A 25 11.64 15.14 5.66
C ILE A 25 12.81 14.46 6.40
N GLU A 26 12.91 14.63 7.71
CA GLU A 26 14.00 14.05 8.50
C GLU A 26 13.91 12.54 8.51
N ARG A 27 12.69 12.01 8.48
CA ARG A 27 12.47 10.57 8.35
C ARG A 27 12.81 10.06 6.94
N ILE A 28 12.48 10.79 5.88
CA ILE A 28 12.88 10.42 4.49
C ILE A 28 14.41 10.29 4.39
N LYS A 29 15.17 11.22 4.99
CA LYS A 29 16.63 11.22 4.95
C LYS A 29 17.27 10.00 5.63
N ARG A 30 16.60 9.43 6.64
CA ARG A 30 17.12 8.31 7.45
C ARG A 30 16.67 6.94 6.95
N GLU A 31 15.66 6.88 6.09
CA GLU A 31 15.03 5.64 5.63
C GLU A 31 15.47 5.30 4.21
N ILE A 32 15.81 4.02 3.98
CA ILE A 32 16.05 3.53 2.62
C ILE A 32 14.69 3.26 1.96
N LEU A 33 14.41 4.00 0.89
CA LEU A 33 13.22 3.81 0.06
C LEU A 33 13.55 2.97 -1.16
N TYR A 34 12.62 2.12 -1.55
CA TYR A 34 12.72 1.27 -2.72
C TYR A 34 11.57 1.56 -3.67
N LYS A 35 11.88 1.67 -4.96
CA LYS A 35 10.88 1.60 -6.02
C LYS A 35 10.57 0.14 -6.27
N ILE A 36 9.29 -0.20 -6.22
CA ILE A 36 8.75 -1.53 -6.52
C ILE A 36 7.96 -1.47 -7.82
N ASP A 37 8.14 -2.49 -8.64
CA ASP A 37 7.39 -2.74 -9.86
C ASP A 37 7.32 -4.26 -10.13
N GLY A 38 6.16 -4.79 -10.54
CA GLY A 38 6.05 -6.21 -10.90
C GLY A 38 4.63 -6.77 -10.78
N VAL A 39 4.48 -8.08 -10.96
CA VAL A 39 3.19 -8.77 -10.85
C VAL A 39 3.00 -9.34 -9.46
N LEU A 40 1.85 -9.06 -8.85
CA LEU A 40 1.46 -9.57 -7.55
C LEU A 40 0.00 -10.06 -7.57
N PRO A 41 -0.29 -11.28 -7.09
CA PRO A 41 -1.66 -11.73 -6.88
C PRO A 41 -2.46 -10.84 -5.92
N LEU A 42 -3.74 -10.62 -6.23
CA LEU A 42 -4.67 -9.80 -5.43
C LEU A 42 -4.78 -10.30 -3.98
N ASN A 43 -4.84 -11.62 -3.80
CA ASN A 43 -4.93 -12.24 -2.47
C ASN A 43 -3.68 -11.94 -1.60
N ILE A 44 -2.49 -11.85 -2.21
CA ILE A 44 -1.25 -11.49 -1.50
C ILE A 44 -1.29 -10.00 -1.14
N PHE A 45 -1.71 -9.14 -2.07
CA PHE A 45 -1.85 -7.71 -1.77
C PHE A 45 -2.91 -7.46 -0.68
N ARG A 46 -4.03 -8.18 -0.70
CA ARG A 46 -5.07 -8.15 0.34
C ARG A 46 -4.51 -8.54 1.72
N LYS A 47 -3.80 -9.66 1.80
CA LYS A 47 -3.13 -10.09 3.05
C LYS A 47 -2.14 -9.03 3.53
N PHE A 48 -1.37 -8.43 2.61
CA PHE A 48 -0.47 -7.33 2.94
C PHE A 48 -1.19 -6.15 3.59
N LEU A 49 -2.35 -5.73 3.06
CA LEU A 49 -3.13 -4.63 3.66
C LEU A 49 -3.55 -4.96 5.09
N LEU A 50 -4.06 -6.17 5.30
CA LEU A 50 -4.47 -6.65 6.63
C LEU A 50 -3.28 -6.68 7.60
N ILE A 51 -2.12 -7.21 7.21
CA ILE A 51 -0.91 -7.18 8.06
C ILE A 51 -0.48 -5.74 8.36
N ALA A 52 -0.58 -4.85 7.37
CA ALA A 52 -0.18 -3.45 7.52
C ALA A 52 -1.07 -2.67 8.51
N ILE A 53 -2.33 -3.09 8.73
CA ILE A 53 -3.25 -2.47 9.70
C ILE A 53 -3.32 -3.23 11.03
N ALA A 54 -3.28 -4.56 10.99
CA ALA A 54 -3.63 -5.44 12.10
C ALA A 54 -2.42 -5.87 12.94
N ARG A 55 -1.32 -5.10 12.88
CA ARG A 55 -0.06 -5.37 13.60
C ARG A 55 -0.24 -5.69 15.10
N ASN A 56 -1.36 -5.27 15.69
CA ASN A 56 -1.70 -5.46 17.10
C ASN A 56 -3.11 -6.06 17.35
N MET A 57 -3.78 -6.62 16.33
CA MET A 57 -5.15 -7.17 16.45
C MET A 57 -5.29 -8.55 15.76
N PRO A 58 -4.83 -9.63 16.43
CA PRO A 58 -4.89 -11.00 15.88
C PRO A 58 -6.31 -11.50 15.59
N SER A 59 -7.31 -11.10 16.38
CA SER A 59 -8.70 -11.52 16.19
C SER A 59 -9.29 -11.11 14.83
N ILE A 60 -8.91 -9.93 14.34
CA ILE A 60 -9.34 -9.40 13.04
C ILE A 60 -8.63 -10.12 11.89
N ILE A 61 -7.42 -10.61 12.13
CA ILE A 61 -6.67 -11.40 11.15
C ILE A 61 -7.42 -12.71 10.90
N ASP A 62 -7.80 -13.45 11.93
CA ASP A 62 -8.40 -14.78 11.73
C ASP A 62 -9.79 -14.73 11.07
N GLU A 63 -10.62 -13.75 11.43
CA GLU A 63 -11.96 -13.59 10.89
C GLU A 63 -11.96 -13.22 9.39
N TYR A 64 -11.08 -12.29 8.99
CA TYR A 64 -11.10 -11.73 7.64
C TYR A 64 -10.05 -12.29 6.67
N PHE A 65 -9.00 -12.99 7.16
CA PHE A 65 -8.04 -13.65 6.27
C PHE A 65 -8.68 -14.76 5.43
N SER A 66 -9.69 -15.43 5.98
CA SER A 66 -10.40 -16.54 5.36
C SER A 66 -11.28 -16.09 4.18
N SER A 67 -11.77 -14.85 4.20
CA SER A 67 -12.69 -14.30 3.20
C SER A 67 -11.94 -13.72 1.99
N ARG A 68 -12.12 -14.31 0.80
CA ARG A 68 -11.35 -13.94 -0.41
C ARG A 68 -11.68 -12.56 -0.96
N ASN A 69 -12.88 -12.05 -0.70
CA ASN A 69 -13.42 -10.81 -1.27
C ASN A 69 -13.61 -9.69 -0.24
N VAL A 70 -12.95 -9.79 0.92
CA VAL A 70 -13.06 -8.82 2.00
C VAL A 70 -11.75 -8.05 2.17
N PHE A 71 -11.85 -6.72 2.18
CA PHE A 71 -10.71 -5.81 2.19
C PHE A 71 -10.89 -4.74 3.26
N PRO A 72 -9.80 -4.25 3.88
CA PRO A 72 -9.86 -3.06 4.70
C PRO A 72 -9.80 -1.79 3.83
N GLU A 73 -10.60 -0.78 4.17
CA GLU A 73 -10.41 0.60 3.75
C GLU A 73 -10.12 1.48 4.97
N ILE A 74 -9.26 2.48 4.77
CA ILE A 74 -8.96 3.52 5.76
C ILE A 74 -8.89 4.83 5.00
N GLU A 75 -9.67 5.81 5.40
CA GLU A 75 -9.72 7.10 4.73
C GLU A 75 -8.32 7.71 4.55
N GLY A 76 -8.02 8.19 3.34
CA GLY A 76 -6.72 8.77 2.98
C GLY A 76 -5.53 7.79 2.91
N ARG A 77 -5.72 6.51 3.29
CA ARG A 77 -4.64 5.51 3.35
C ARG A 77 -4.88 4.26 2.54
N ILE A 78 -6.05 3.64 2.62
CA ILE A 78 -6.36 2.42 1.88
C ILE A 78 -7.68 2.63 1.16
N LYS A 79 -7.63 2.54 -0.17
CA LYS A 79 -8.82 2.66 -1.03
C LYS A 79 -8.84 1.54 -2.05
N VAL A 80 -9.97 0.84 -2.13
CA VAL A 80 -10.27 -0.22 -3.08
C VAL A 80 -11.27 0.33 -4.11
N HIS A 81 -10.88 0.26 -5.38
CA HIS A 81 -11.74 0.56 -6.52
C HIS A 81 -12.20 -0.78 -7.10
N ALA A 82 -13.50 -1.01 -7.07
CA ALA A 82 -14.13 -2.24 -7.52
C ALA A 82 -15.51 -1.95 -8.12
N SER A 83 -16.00 -2.84 -8.99
CA SER A 83 -17.29 -2.68 -9.66
C SER A 83 -18.48 -2.71 -8.69
N ARG A 84 -18.39 -3.52 -7.63
CA ARG A 84 -19.38 -3.55 -6.54
C ARG A 84 -18.68 -3.47 -5.19
N ARG A 85 -19.30 -2.76 -4.24
CA ARG A 85 -18.79 -2.62 -2.88
C ARG A 85 -19.94 -2.58 -1.86
N GLU A 86 -19.72 -3.22 -0.73
CA GLU A 86 -20.62 -3.26 0.43
C GLU A 86 -19.78 -3.11 1.71
N ILE A 87 -20.17 -2.23 2.63
CA ILE A 87 -19.53 -2.13 3.94
C ILE A 87 -20.15 -3.17 4.86
N LEU A 88 -19.34 -4.06 5.43
CA LEU A 88 -19.77 -5.10 6.36
C LEU A 88 -19.76 -4.61 7.81
N GLY A 89 -18.88 -3.67 8.13
CA GLY A 89 -18.73 -3.08 9.45
C GLY A 89 -17.50 -2.20 9.54
N SER A 90 -17.39 -1.48 10.64
CA SER A 90 -16.28 -0.55 10.91
C SER A 90 -15.78 -0.70 12.34
N PHE A 91 -14.49 -0.52 12.55
CA PHE A 91 -13.90 -0.49 13.89
C PHE A 91 -12.74 0.49 13.96
N GLU A 92 -12.45 0.98 15.17
CA GLU A 92 -11.31 1.85 15.42
C GLU A 92 -10.08 1.03 15.81
N ILE A 93 -8.92 1.36 15.22
CA ILE A 93 -7.62 0.82 15.65
C ILE A 93 -6.94 1.78 16.63
N ARG A 94 -5.96 1.28 17.42
CA ARG A 94 -5.30 1.95 18.58
C ARG A 94 -4.84 3.41 18.39
N ASN A 95 -4.81 3.89 17.17
CA ASN A 95 -4.37 5.22 16.77
C ASN A 95 -5.51 6.13 16.25
N GLY A 96 -6.77 5.78 16.50
CA GLY A 96 -7.94 6.58 16.12
C GLY A 96 -8.33 6.49 14.65
N GLU A 97 -7.68 5.63 13.86
CA GLU A 97 -8.09 5.41 12.47
C GLU A 97 -9.29 4.44 12.46
N ILE A 98 -10.34 4.83 11.73
CA ILE A 98 -11.47 3.95 11.43
C ILE A 98 -11.08 3.05 10.26
N VAL A 99 -11.28 1.75 10.44
CA VAL A 99 -11.12 0.73 9.42
C VAL A 99 -12.50 0.26 9.01
N ASP A 100 -12.85 0.48 7.75
CA ASP A 100 -14.04 -0.10 7.15
C ASP A 100 -13.67 -1.46 6.56
N ILE A 101 -14.38 -2.49 6.97
CA ILE A 101 -14.31 -3.79 6.33
C ILE A 101 -15.34 -3.85 5.23
N ILE A 102 -14.86 -3.99 4.00
CA ILE A 102 -15.71 -3.99 2.81
C ILE A 102 -15.66 -5.32 2.09
N ARG A 103 -16.80 -5.77 1.61
CA ARG A 103 -16.92 -6.83 0.61
C ARG A 103 -16.93 -6.19 -0.77
N VAL A 104 -16.13 -6.73 -1.68
CA VAL A 104 -16.01 -6.19 -3.04
C VAL A 104 -16.11 -7.27 -4.09
N ASP A 105 -16.55 -6.89 -5.29
CA ASP A 105 -16.52 -7.72 -6.48
C ASP A 105 -15.97 -6.91 -7.67
N GLY A 106 -15.17 -7.56 -8.52
CA GLY A 106 -14.48 -6.93 -9.64
C GLY A 106 -13.47 -5.87 -9.21
N VAL A 107 -12.44 -6.23 -8.43
CA VAL A 107 -11.39 -5.28 -8.01
C VAL A 107 -10.56 -4.82 -9.20
N GLU A 108 -10.54 -3.52 -9.47
CA GLU A 108 -9.79 -2.91 -10.57
C GLU A 108 -8.47 -2.33 -10.09
N LYS A 109 -8.47 -1.71 -8.91
CA LYS A 109 -7.31 -1.01 -8.37
C LYS A 109 -7.39 -0.89 -6.85
N ILE A 110 -6.26 -0.99 -6.18
CA ILE A 110 -6.14 -0.67 -4.76
C ILE A 110 -5.01 0.34 -4.58
N THR A 111 -5.20 1.32 -3.72
CA THR A 111 -4.16 2.25 -3.29
C THR A 111 -3.89 2.09 -1.81
N TYR A 112 -2.62 2.10 -1.45
CA TYR A 112 -2.12 2.01 -0.08
C TYR A 112 -1.15 3.16 0.20
N LYS A 113 -1.31 3.81 1.35
CA LYS A 113 -0.38 4.75 1.95
C LYS A 113 -0.13 4.29 3.39
N SER A 114 1.13 4.07 3.72
CA SER A 114 1.55 3.81 5.10
C SER A 114 1.23 5.00 6.01
N ARG A 115 1.14 4.78 7.32
CA ARG A 115 0.87 5.86 8.28
C ARG A 115 1.92 6.97 8.23
N SER A 116 3.19 6.59 8.09
CA SER A 116 4.30 7.53 7.92
C SER A 116 4.33 8.19 6.54
N LYS A 117 3.47 7.72 5.62
CA LYS A 117 3.34 8.17 4.23
C LYS A 117 4.59 7.95 3.37
N LEU A 118 5.63 7.33 3.91
CA LEU A 118 6.89 6.99 3.22
C LEU A 118 6.70 5.86 2.21
N SER A 119 5.82 4.91 2.52
CA SER A 119 5.40 3.90 1.55
C SER A 119 4.08 4.29 0.92
N MET A 120 4.02 4.16 -0.40
CA MET A 120 2.82 4.25 -1.21
C MET A 120 2.85 3.14 -2.25
N LEU A 121 1.87 2.25 -2.21
CA LEU A 121 1.74 1.17 -3.17
C LEU A 121 0.41 1.27 -3.90
N LYS A 122 0.41 0.85 -5.16
CA LYS A 122 -0.77 0.68 -5.97
C LYS A 122 -0.77 -0.73 -6.49
N TRP A 123 -1.91 -1.38 -6.41
CA TRP A 123 -2.18 -2.62 -7.11
C TRP A 123 -3.21 -2.33 -8.21
N ARG A 124 -3.01 -2.84 -9.42
CA ARG A 124 -3.96 -2.67 -10.53
C ARG A 124 -4.21 -4.02 -11.19
N SER A 125 -5.47 -4.34 -11.45
CA SER A 125 -5.86 -5.57 -12.12
C SER A 125 -5.28 -5.63 -13.53
N LEU A 126 -4.77 -6.80 -13.90
CA LEU A 126 -4.36 -7.15 -15.26
C LEU A 126 -5.37 -8.16 -15.83
N TYR A 127 -5.51 -9.30 -15.17
CA TYR A 127 -6.43 -10.36 -15.56
C TYR A 127 -6.77 -11.25 -14.35
N LYS A 128 -8.06 -11.47 -14.11
CA LYS A 128 -8.57 -12.23 -12.94
C LYS A 128 -7.93 -11.70 -11.64
N ASP A 129 -7.35 -12.59 -10.83
CA ASP A 129 -6.71 -12.24 -9.56
C ASP A 129 -5.24 -11.83 -9.71
N LYS A 130 -4.73 -11.67 -10.94
CA LYS A 130 -3.37 -11.17 -11.18
C LYS A 130 -3.41 -9.67 -11.44
N GLY A 131 -2.52 -8.95 -10.78
CA GLY A 131 -2.35 -7.52 -11.00
C GLY A 131 -0.91 -7.08 -10.91
N GLU A 132 -0.70 -5.84 -11.31
CA GLU A 132 0.57 -5.15 -11.22
C GLU A 132 0.65 -4.40 -9.90
N ILE A 133 1.75 -4.54 -9.16
CA ILE A 133 2.10 -3.72 -8.01
C ILE A 133 3.16 -2.70 -8.41
N THR A 134 2.91 -1.43 -8.11
CA THR A 134 3.86 -0.34 -8.32
C THR A 134 3.93 0.58 -7.11
N GLY A 135 5.07 1.22 -6.88
CA GLY A 135 5.17 2.33 -5.94
C GLY A 135 6.47 2.41 -5.18
N ILE A 136 6.40 2.99 -3.98
CA ILE A 136 7.51 3.26 -3.08
C ILE A 136 7.30 2.49 -1.79
N ALA A 137 8.34 1.82 -1.32
CA ALA A 137 8.31 1.02 -0.10
C ALA A 137 9.53 1.29 0.76
N THR A 138 9.32 1.36 2.07
CA THR A 138 10.38 1.20 3.06
C THR A 138 10.76 -0.29 3.19
N VAL A 139 11.90 -0.57 3.84
CA VAL A 139 12.30 -1.93 4.24
C VAL A 139 11.17 -2.63 5.00
N TRP A 140 10.47 -1.90 5.87
CA TRP A 140 9.35 -2.47 6.61
C TRP A 140 8.18 -2.86 5.69
N THR A 141 7.87 -2.06 4.68
CA THR A 141 6.83 -2.43 3.71
C THR A 141 7.20 -3.67 2.90
N LEU A 142 8.48 -3.84 2.57
CA LEU A 142 8.97 -5.08 1.93
C LEU A 142 8.81 -6.29 2.83
N LYS A 143 9.18 -6.20 4.12
CA LYS A 143 8.97 -7.29 5.08
C LYS A 143 7.49 -7.63 5.24
N ASN A 144 6.60 -6.64 5.24
CA ASN A 144 5.14 -6.88 5.24
C ASN A 144 4.67 -7.65 4.00
N LEU A 145 5.16 -7.29 2.81
CA LEU A 145 4.84 -8.01 1.58
C LEU A 145 5.32 -9.46 1.66
N MET A 146 6.54 -9.71 2.16
CA MET A 146 7.04 -11.07 2.40
C MET A 146 6.16 -11.85 3.38
N SER A 147 5.78 -11.24 4.51
CA SER A 147 4.88 -11.87 5.49
C SER A 147 3.50 -12.18 4.90
N ALA A 148 3.05 -11.42 3.91
CA ALA A 148 1.81 -11.70 3.17
C ALA A 148 1.95 -12.85 2.15
N GLY A 149 3.16 -13.34 1.92
CA GLY A 149 3.50 -14.41 0.97
C GLY A 149 4.08 -13.91 -0.35
N ALA A 150 4.44 -12.63 -0.48
CA ALA A 150 5.07 -12.13 -1.70
C ALA A 150 6.48 -12.70 -1.85
N ASN A 151 6.79 -13.27 -3.02
CA ASN A 151 8.15 -13.59 -3.40
C ASN A 151 8.82 -12.35 -3.98
N LEU A 152 9.65 -11.67 -3.19
CA LEU A 152 10.31 -10.43 -3.61
C LEU A 152 11.26 -10.62 -4.79
N ASN A 153 11.76 -11.83 -5.05
CA ASN A 153 12.62 -12.13 -6.20
C ASN A 153 11.88 -12.02 -7.55
N LEU A 154 10.53 -12.05 -7.51
CA LEU A 154 9.69 -11.85 -8.70
C LEU A 154 9.32 -10.38 -8.93
N LEU A 155 9.75 -9.48 -8.04
CA LEU A 155 9.51 -8.05 -8.15
C LEU A 155 10.80 -7.33 -8.56
N THR A 156 10.66 -6.31 -9.37
CA THR A 156 11.75 -5.34 -9.59
C THR A 156 11.79 -4.39 -8.41
N ILE A 157 12.83 -4.50 -7.58
CA ILE A 157 13.04 -3.67 -6.39
C ILE A 157 14.34 -2.91 -6.58
N LYS A 158 14.27 -1.58 -6.66
CA LYS A 158 15.45 -0.72 -6.84
C LYS A 158 15.56 0.28 -5.68
N PRO A 159 16.70 0.35 -4.97
CA PRO A 159 16.90 1.38 -3.97
C PRO A 159 16.84 2.75 -4.65
N LEU A 160 16.24 3.72 -3.95
CA LEU A 160 16.19 5.08 -4.41
C LEU A 160 17.27 5.89 -3.70
N THR A 161 18.22 6.37 -4.47
CA THR A 161 19.25 7.31 -4.02
C THR A 161 18.78 8.72 -4.33
N PHE A 162 18.44 9.49 -3.30
CA PHE A 162 18.15 10.91 -3.44
C PHE A 162 19.29 11.71 -2.81
N LYS A 163 19.93 12.60 -3.57
CA LYS A 163 20.66 13.72 -2.98
C LYS A 163 19.63 14.79 -2.65
N MET A 164 19.22 14.86 -1.39
CA MET A 164 18.45 16.01 -0.92
C MET A 164 19.44 17.15 -0.73
N HIS A 165 19.46 18.09 -1.67
CA HIS A 165 20.17 19.36 -1.53
C HIS A 165 19.35 20.33 -0.68
#